data_AF-A0A815JUP2-F1
#
_entry.id   AF-A0A815JUP2-F1
#
_cell.length_a   1.000
_cell.length_b   1.000
_cell.length_c   1.000
_cell.angle_alpha   90.00
_cell.angle_beta   90.00
_cell.angle_gamma   90.00
#
_symmetry.space_group_name_H-M   'P 1'
#
loop_
_entity.id
_entity.type
_entity.pdbx_description
1 polymer ?
#
loop_
_entity_poly.entity_id
_entity_poly.type
_entity_poly.pdbx_seq_one_letter_code
_entity_poly.pdbx_strand_id
1 'polypeptide(L)' 'MFAAQAAYPAGASPAAVAAADVNGDGKHDIIVENRVSNNVNVLLKKRKGTI' A
#
# COMPACT_ATOMS: atom_id res chain seq x y z
N MET A 1 11.71 -17.47 -3.75
CA MET A 1 10.81 -17.64 -2.59
C MET A 1 9.90 -16.44 -2.53
N PHE A 2 8.58 -16.64 -2.43
CA PHE A 2 7.62 -15.55 -2.23
C PHE A 2 7.28 -15.42 -0.75
N ALA A 3 7.03 -14.19 -0.30
CA ALA A 3 6.54 -13.97 1.05
C ALA A 3 5.10 -14.51 1.19
N ALA A 4 4.69 -14.78 2.43
CA ALA A 4 3.28 -15.08 2.72
C ALA A 4 2.41 -13.89 2.28
N GLN A 5 1.19 -14.20 1.79
CA GLN A 5 0.22 -13.19 1.41
C GLN A 5 -0.07 -12.26 2.60
N ALA A 6 -0.04 -10.95 2.36
CA ALA A 6 -0.48 -9.95 3.30
C ALA A 6 -1.76 -9.28 2.76
N ALA A 7 -2.74 -9.09 3.64
CA ALA A 7 -3.97 -8.37 3.33
C ALA A 7 -3.87 -6.94 3.85
N TYR A 8 -4.27 -5.99 3.02
CA TYR A 8 -4.27 -4.57 3.34
C TYR A 8 -5.66 -3.98 3.08
N PRO A 9 -6.21 -3.15 3.98
CA PRO A 9 -7.47 -2.46 3.73
C PRO A 9 -7.36 -1.53 2.51
N ALA A 10 -8.16 -1.81 1.48
CA ALA A 10 -8.21 -1.03 0.24
C ALA A 10 -9.48 -0.15 0.11
N GLY A 11 -10.42 -0.30 1.06
CA GLY A 11 -11.73 0.34 1.06
C GLY A 11 -12.76 -0.37 0.17
N ALA A 12 -13.91 0.28 -0.08
CA ALA A 12 -15.11 -0.37 -0.62
C ALA A 12 -15.09 -0.71 -2.12
N SER A 13 -14.37 0.05 -2.96
CA SER A 13 -14.25 -0.21 -4.40
C SER A 13 -12.91 0.30 -4.93
N PRO A 14 -11.81 -0.43 -4.69
CA PRO A 14 -10.52 -0.10 -5.26
C PRO A 14 -10.56 -0.29 -6.77
N ALA A 15 -10.14 0.72 -7.53
CA ALA A 15 -10.18 0.67 -8.99
C ALA A 15 -8.79 0.68 -9.64
N ALA A 16 -7.77 1.14 -8.93
CA ALA A 16 -6.37 1.06 -9.37
C ALA A 16 -5.41 0.84 -8.19
N VAL A 17 -4.30 0.17 -8.48
CA VAL A 17 -3.18 -0.04 -7.55
C VAL A 17 -1.84 0.26 -8.23
N ALA A 18 -0.93 0.90 -7.51
CA ALA A 18 0.44 1.14 -7.93
C ALA A 18 1.42 0.89 -6.77
N ALA A 19 2.69 0.63 -7.12
CA ALA A 19 3.79 0.50 -6.17
C ALA A 19 4.91 1.49 -6.51
N ALA A 20 5.25 2.36 -5.57
CA ALA A 20 6.29 3.39 -5.70
C ALA A 20 6.84 3.75 -4.32
N ASP A 21 8.11 4.13 -4.20
CA ASP A 21 8.64 4.75 -2.98
C ASP A 21 8.20 6.22 -2.95
N VAL A 22 7.07 6.50 -2.30
CA VAL A 22 6.47 7.84 -2.32
C VAL A 22 6.96 8.71 -1.17
N ASN A 23 7.54 8.11 -0.12
CA ASN A 23 8.05 8.83 1.05
C ASN A 23 9.59 8.95 1.09
N GLY A 24 10.29 8.32 0.14
CA GLY A 24 11.75 8.40 0.00
C GLY A 24 12.52 7.52 0.98
N ASP A 25 11.91 6.49 1.57
CA ASP A 25 12.55 5.63 2.57
C ASP A 25 13.31 4.42 1.96
N GLY A 26 13.32 4.32 0.63
CA GLY A 26 13.94 3.25 -0.13
C GLY A 26 13.08 1.99 -0.22
N LYS A 27 11.79 2.03 0.17
CA LYS A 27 10.84 0.92 0.03
C LYS A 27 9.63 1.32 -0.79
N HIS A 28 9.21 0.42 -1.67
CA HIS A 28 7.95 0.58 -2.37
C HIS A 28 6.77 0.55 -1.39
N ASP A 29 6.03 1.64 -1.38
CA ASP A 29 4.71 1.79 -0.76
C ASP A 29 3.61 1.32 -1.72
N ILE A 30 2.41 1.10 -1.18
CA ILE A 30 1.23 0.72 -1.98
C ILE A 30 0.28 1.90 -2.05
N ILE A 31 -0.12 2.27 -3.26
CA ILE A 31 -1.05 3.37 -3.53
C ILE A 31 -2.33 2.74 -4.08
N VAL A 32 -3.47 3.07 -3.48
CA VAL A 32 -4.78 2.54 -3.86
C VAL A 32 -5.75 3.68 -4.14
N GLU A 33 -6.30 3.73 -5.35
CA GLU A 33 -7.39 4.65 -5.71
C GLU A 33 -8.73 3.98 -5.45
N ASN A 34 -9.60 4.67 -4.72
CA ASN A 34 -10.92 4.18 -4.37
C ASN A 34 -12.01 5.10 -4.91
N ARG A 35 -12.72 4.63 -5.94
CA ARG A 35 -13.74 5.41 -6.65
C ARG A 35 -14.96 5.70 -5.82
N VAL A 36 -15.40 4.75 -5.00
CA VAL A 36 -16.62 4.92 -4.19
C VAL A 36 -16.34 5.80 -2.97
N SER A 37 -15.17 5.65 -2.36
CA SER A 37 -14.75 6.47 -1.22
C SER A 37 -14.19 7.83 -1.62
N ASN A 38 -14.04 8.12 -2.93
CA ASN A 38 -13.45 9.35 -3.48
C ASN A 38 -12.12 9.73 -2.81
N ASN A 39 -11.26 8.74 -2.54
CA ASN A 39 -9.97 8.97 -1.90
C ASN A 39 -8.85 8.10 -2.49
N VAL A 40 -7.61 8.49 -2.16
CA VAL A 40 -6.40 7.72 -2.46
C VAL A 40 -5.77 7.35 -1.13
N ASN A 41 -5.55 6.05 -0.91
CA ASN A 41 -4.87 5.54 0.28
C ASN A 41 -3.41 5.24 -0.07
N VAL A 42 -2.50 5.67 0.80
CA VAL A 42 -1.07 5.36 0.70
C VAL A 42 -0.69 4.51 1.91
N LEU A 43 -0.30 3.26 1.65
CA LEU A 43 0.11 2.31 2.67
C LEU A 43 1.63 2.25 2.71
N LEU A 44 2.17 2.88 3.75
CA LEU A 44 3.62 2.95 3.95
C LEU A 44 4.20 1.60 4.36
N LYS A 45 5.20 1.13 3.62
CA LYS A 45 5.87 -0.12 3.96
C LYS A 45 6.89 0.13 5.07
N LYS A 46 6.50 -0.13 6.31
CA LYS A 46 7.40 -0.02 7.47
C LYS A 46 8.57 -1.01 7.35
N ARG A 47 9.75 -0.61 7.83
CA ARG A 47 10.79 -1.58 8.19
C ARG A 47 10.18 -2.53 9.22
N LYS A 48 10.41 -3.82 9.06
CA LYS A 48 10.17 -4.78 10.14
C LYS A 48 11.11 -4.37 11.26
N GLY A 49 10.60 -3.65 12.26
CA GLY A 49 11.36 -3.29 13.44
C GLY A 49 11.66 -4.57 14.19
N THR A 50 12.92 -4.99 14.21
CA THR A 50 13.41 -5.92 15.21
C THR A 50 13.51 -5.12 16.52
N ILE A 51 12.57 -5.39 17.43
CA ILE A 51 12.85 -5.27 18.87
C ILE A 51 13.45 -6.58 19.35
#